data_AF-A0A1S2NT89-F1
#
_entry.id   AF-A0A1S2NT89-F1
#
_cell.length_a   1.000
_cell.length_b   1.000
_cell.length_c   1.000
_cell.angle_alpha   90.00
_cell.angle_beta   90.00
_cell.angle_gamma   90.00
#
_symmetry.space_group_name_H-M   'P 1'
#
loop_
_entity.id
_entity.type
_entity.pdbx_description
1 polymer ?
#
loop_
_entity_poly.entity_id
_entity_poly.type
_entity_poly.pdbx_seq_one_letter_code
_entity_poly.pdbx_strand_id
1 'polypeptide(L)' 'MAYARLMCGRHLDGEAAGLEHEIVVFPGVNHAFFNDTGPNHNANAAAQAYDRVLDWFGRLVDRGGQGC' A
#
# COMPACT_ATOMS: atom_id res chain seq x y z
N MET A 1 26.11 -7.58 27.87
CA MET A 1 25.88 -8.95 27.39
C MET A 1 24.41 -9.31 27.57
N ALA A 2 23.77 -9.67 26.46
CA ALA A 2 22.50 -10.39 26.31
C ALA A 2 21.23 -9.83 26.98
N TYR A 3 20.29 -9.33 26.17
CA TYR A 3 18.91 -9.84 26.24
C TYR A 3 18.29 -9.87 24.84
N ALA A 4 18.20 -11.10 24.34
CA ALA A 4 17.32 -11.67 23.33
C ALA A 4 16.70 -10.77 22.24
N ARG A 5 17.26 -10.95 21.05
CA ARG A 5 16.61 -10.96 19.73
C ARG A 5 15.29 -11.75 19.76
N LEU A 6 14.16 -11.07 19.86
CA LEU A 6 12.78 -11.51 19.60
C LEU A 6 12.05 -10.21 19.20
N MET A 7 11.62 -9.98 17.97
CA MET A 7 10.37 -10.52 17.44
C MET A 7 10.36 -10.49 15.90
N CYS A 8 10.32 -11.67 15.29
CA CYS A 8 9.73 -11.90 13.97
C CYS A 8 8.22 -12.09 14.18
N GLY A 9 7.39 -11.24 13.58
CA GLY A 9 5.93 -11.31 13.67
C GLY A 9 5.32 -10.15 14.48
N ARG A 10 4.86 -9.12 13.77
CA ARG A 10 4.14 -7.99 14.39
C ARG A 10 2.63 -8.20 14.19
N HIS A 11 1.92 -8.34 15.31
CA HIS A 11 0.46 -8.20 15.43
C HIS A 11 0.02 -6.83 14.87
N LEU A 12 -1.06 -6.79 14.08
CA LEU A 12 -1.53 -5.58 13.39
C LEU A 12 -2.91 -5.17 13.91
N ASP A 13 -2.95 -4.14 14.76
CA ASP A 13 -4.17 -3.46 15.19
C ASP A 13 -4.17 -2.04 14.57
N GLY A 14 -4.93 -1.85 13.49
CA GLY A 14 -4.73 -0.77 12.49
C GLY A 14 -4.54 0.66 13.00
N GLU A 15 -5.45 1.17 13.83
CA GLU A 15 -5.44 2.57 14.24
C GLU A 15 -4.71 2.83 15.57
N ALA A 16 -4.54 1.80 16.41
CA ALA A 16 -3.80 1.90 17.67
C ALA A 16 -2.30 1.56 17.53
N ALA A 17 -1.90 0.84 16.47
CA ALA A 17 -0.53 0.37 16.26
C ALA A 17 0.36 1.31 15.45
N GLY A 18 -0.13 2.48 15.03
CA GLY A 18 0.65 3.43 14.22
C GLY A 18 1.01 2.88 12.83
N LEU A 19 0.07 2.19 12.18
CA LEU A 19 0.31 1.65 10.85
C LEU A 19 0.35 2.76 9.80
N GLU A 20 1.42 2.71 9.00
CA GLU A 20 1.61 3.59 7.85
C GLU A 20 0.47 3.35 6.84
N HIS A 21 -0.29 4.40 6.53
CA HIS A 21 -1.38 4.36 5.54
C HIS A 21 -1.45 5.67 4.76
N GLU A 22 -1.97 5.59 3.53
CA GLU A 22 -2.16 6.73 2.64
C GLU A 22 -3.54 6.63 1.97
N ILE A 23 -4.22 7.78 1.84
CA ILE A 23 -5.49 7.90 1.10
C ILE A 23 -5.30 8.90 -0.03
N VAL A 24 -5.54 8.47 -1.26
CA VAL A 24 -5.44 9.29 -2.47
C VAL A 24 -6.81 9.41 -3.12
N VAL A 25 -7.23 10.64 -3.41
CA VAL A 25 -8.49 10.93 -4.10
C VAL A 25 -8.19 11.37 -5.53
N PHE A 26 -8.76 10.65 -6.50
CA PHE A 26 -8.65 10.98 -7.92
C PHE A 26 -9.84 11.86 -8.35
N PRO A 27 -9.60 13.10 -8.81
CA PRO A 27 -10.70 14.00 -9.19
C PRO A 27 -11.33 13.56 -10.52
N GLY A 28 -12.64 13.72 -10.64
CA GLY A 28 -13.36 13.49 -11.90
C GLY A 28 -13.55 12.03 -12.30
N VAL A 29 -13.34 11.08 -11.38
CA VAL A 29 -13.61 9.65 -11.61
C VAL A 29 -14.65 9.11 -10.63
N ASN A 30 -15.38 8.10 -11.06
CA ASN A 30 -16.37 7.41 -10.24
C ASN A 30 -15.81 6.11 -9.66
N HIS A 31 -16.60 5.48 -8.80
CA HIS A 31 -16.30 4.14 -8.30
C HIS A 31 -16.04 3.16 -9.47
N ALA A 32 -15.08 2.26 -9.26
CA ALA A 32 -14.59 1.29 -10.24
C ALA A 32 -13.88 1.89 -11.48
N PHE A 33 -13.25 3.06 -11.36
CA PHE A 33 -12.45 3.65 -12.45
C PHE A 33 -11.27 2.78 -12.91
N PHE A 34 -10.81 1.87 -12.05
CA PHE A 34 -9.72 0.94 -12.34
C PHE A 34 -10.15 -0.25 -13.21
N ASN A 35 -11.44 -0.61 -13.24
CA ASN A 35 -11.95 -1.75 -14.00
C ASN A 35 -12.04 -1.41 -15.49
N ASP A 36 -11.13 -1.94 -16.29
CA ASP A 36 -11.02 -1.74 -17.75
C ASP A 36 -12.14 -2.38 -18.58
N THR A 37 -12.94 -3.26 -17.98
CA THR A 37 -14.15 -3.82 -18.61
C THR A 37 -15.42 -3.02 -18.32
N GLY A 38 -15.36 -2.04 -17.41
CA GLY A 38 -16.51 -1.31 -16.90
C GLY A 38 -16.76 0.05 -17.58
N PRO A 39 -17.99 0.59 -17.48
CA PRO A 39 -18.36 1.87 -18.09
C PRO A 39 -17.67 3.08 -17.44
N ASN A 40 -17.16 2.93 -16.21
CA ASN A 40 -16.50 3.99 -15.46
C ASN A 40 -14.98 4.01 -15.66
N HIS A 41 -14.44 3.15 -16.53
CA HIS A 41 -12.99 3.03 -16.70
C HIS A 41 -12.34 4.37 -17.05
N ASN A 42 -11.28 4.71 -16.31
CA ASN A 42 -10.42 5.85 -16.62
C ASN A 42 -8.96 5.39 -16.65
N ALA A 43 -8.41 5.18 -17.84
CA ALA A 43 -7.05 4.68 -18.03
C ALA A 43 -5.97 5.54 -17.36
N ASN A 44 -6.15 6.87 -17.35
CA ASN A 44 -5.18 7.78 -16.75
C ASN A 44 -5.16 7.66 -15.22
N ALA A 45 -6.34 7.69 -14.58
CA ALA A 45 -6.45 7.51 -13.13
C ALA A 45 -6.03 6.09 -12.71
N ALA A 46 -6.36 5.07 -13.51
CA ALA A 46 -5.96 3.69 -13.27
C ALA A 46 -4.44 3.52 -13.28
N ALA A 47 -3.75 4.06 -14.30
CA ALA A 47 -2.29 4.03 -14.38
C ALA A 47 -1.65 4.75 -13.18
N GLN A 48 -2.13 5.96 -12.85
CA GLN A 48 -1.65 6.72 -11.70
C GLN A 48 -1.86 6.02 -10.35
N ALA A 49 -2.96 5.27 -10.20
CA ALA A 49 -3.22 4.47 -9.02
C ALA A 49 -2.29 3.25 -8.97
N TYR A 50 -2.06 2.59 -10.10
CA TYR A 50 -1.16 1.44 -10.20
C TYR A 50 0.29 1.81 -9.87
N ASP A 51 0.80 2.91 -10.42
CA ASP A 51 2.16 3.39 -10.14
C ASP A 51 2.38 3.64 -8.64
N ARG A 52 1.39 4.22 -7.95
CA ARG A 52 1.43 4.44 -6.48
C ARG A 52 1.44 3.14 -5.69
N VAL A 53 0.64 2.16 -6.10
CA VAL A 53 0.62 0.84 -5.46
C VAL A 53 1.95 0.12 -5.63
N LEU A 54 2.57 0.21 -6.82
CA LEU A 54 3.89 -0.37 -7.06
C LEU A 54 4.98 0.32 -6.24
N ASP A 55 4.97 1.65 -6.15
CA ASP A 55 5.90 2.40 -5.28
C ASP A 55 5.73 2.00 -3.81
N TRP A 56 4.48 1.88 -3.34
CA TRP A 56 4.17 1.43 -1.99
C TRP A 56 4.70 0.01 -1.72
N PHE A 57 4.49 -0.92 -2.66
CA PHE A 57 5.03 -2.27 -2.53
C PHE A 57 6.56 -2.28 -2.61
N GLY A 58 7.19 -1.44 -3.43
CA GLY A 58 8.65 -1.28 -3.44
C GLY A 58 9.18 -0.96 -2.05
N ARG A 59 8.60 0.05 -1.38
CA ARG A 59 8.98 0.43 0.00
C ARG A 59 8.80 -0.72 0.99
N LEU A 60 7.71 -1.47 0.90
CA LEU A 60 7.40 -2.56 1.82
C LEU A 60 8.27 -3.80 1.58
N VAL A 61 8.49 -4.18 0.33
CA VAL A 61 9.32 -5.32 -0.05
C VAL A 61 10.78 -5.03 0.28
N ASP A 62 11.27 -3.82 -0.02
CA ASP A 62 12.62 -3.40 0.38
C ASP A 62 12.76 -3.40 1.91
N ARG A 63 11.75 -2.95 2.66
CA ARG A 63 11.72 -3.01 4.12
C ARG A 63 11.66 -4.45 4.66
N GLY A 64 10.98 -5.35 3.95
CA GLY A 64 10.95 -6.78 4.25
C GLY A 64 12.27 -7.50 3.91
N GLY A 65 13.02 -6.98 2.95
CA GLY A 65 14.36 -7.45 2.56
C GLY A 65 15.50 -6.90 3.42
N GLN A 66 15.28 -5.76 4.10
CA GLN A 66 16.21 -5.18 5.09
C GLN A 66 16.01 -5.75 6.50
N GLY A 67 15.34 -6.91 6.60
CA GLY A 67 14.95 -7.59 7.83
C GLY A 67 15.81 -8.81 8.19
N CYS A 68 17.13 -8.75 7.97
CA CYS A 68 18.21 -9.35 8.79
C CYS A 68 19.58 -8.80 8.34
#